data_AF-A0AB37QEZ7-F1
#
_entry.id   AF-A0AB37QEZ7-F1
#
_cell.length_a   1.000
_cell.length_b   1.000
_cell.length_c   1.000
_cell.angle_alpha   90.00
_cell.angle_beta   90.00
_cell.angle_gamma   90.00
#
_symmetry.space_group_name_H-M   'P 1'
#
loop_
_entity.id
_entity.type
_entity.pdbx_description
1 polymer ?
#
loop_
_entity_poly.entity_id
_entity_poly.type
_entity_poly.pdbx_seq_one_letter_code
_entity_poly.pdbx_strand_id
1 'polypeptide(L)'
;MDTVEKSWYDQLLLALEDRYPAENSSPMAKVRARNQRLPIYALSALGNALAQARGWPLKGMDAVDFAIIRKYSWFLPQVQALPPASKWLALHEDLLSLPIDQAAIEAWGVKNPEPVEVDLLGWVVNPSGLPPA
;
A
#
# COMPACT_ATOMS: atom_id res chain seq x y z
N MET A 1 -8.74 8.53 -30.17
CA MET A 1 -8.71 9.27 -28.88
C MET A 1 -8.87 8.20 -27.82
N ASP A 2 -7.76 7.56 -27.44
CA ASP A 2 -7.79 6.54 -26.41
C ASP A 2 -7.85 7.26 -25.06
N THR A 3 -9.02 7.23 -24.44
CA THR A 3 -9.13 7.42 -23.00
C THR A 3 -8.32 6.32 -22.36
N VAL A 4 -7.06 6.60 -22.00
CA VAL A 4 -6.24 5.70 -21.19
C VAL A 4 -7.04 5.43 -19.92
N GLU A 5 -7.65 4.26 -19.85
CA GLU A 5 -8.39 3.81 -18.68
C GLU A 5 -7.39 3.80 -17.53
N LYS A 6 -7.53 4.74 -16.59
CA LYS A 6 -6.61 4.86 -15.45
C LYS A 6 -6.70 3.57 -14.66
N SER A 7 -5.55 2.91 -14.48
CA SER A 7 -5.48 1.68 -13.70
C SER A 7 -6.03 1.93 -12.29
N TRP A 8 -6.53 0.89 -11.63
CA TRP A 8 -6.99 1.02 -10.25
C TRP A 8 -5.90 1.58 -9.32
N TYR A 9 -4.64 1.26 -9.61
CA TYR A 9 -3.47 1.79 -8.89
C TYR A 9 -3.28 3.30 -9.07
N ASP A 10 -3.51 3.83 -10.28
CA ASP A 10 -3.49 5.27 -10.52
C ASP A 10 -4.58 6.00 -9.73
N GLN A 11 -5.78 5.41 -9.67
CA GLN A 11 -6.90 5.96 -8.90
C GLN A 11 -6.61 5.92 -7.40
N LEU A 12 -6.04 4.81 -6.90
CA LEU A 12 -5.58 4.70 -5.52
C LEU A 12 -4.53 5.78 -5.19
N LEU A 13 -3.55 6.00 -6.09
CA LEU A 13 -2.52 7.01 -5.88
C LEU A 13 -3.09 8.42 -5.80
N LEU A 14 -4.04 8.75 -6.67
CA LEU A 14 -4.76 10.03 -6.61
C LEU A 14 -5.52 10.21 -5.29
N ALA A 15 -6.19 9.16 -4.80
CA ALA A 15 -6.89 9.20 -3.52
C ALA A 15 -5.92 9.35 -2.33
N LEU A 16 -4.76 8.70 -2.37
CA LEU A 16 -3.72 8.84 -1.35
C LEU A 16 -3.05 10.22 -1.41
N GLU A 17 -2.91 10.80 -2.60
CA GLU A 17 -2.42 12.16 -2.80
C GLU A 17 -3.32 13.20 -2.16
N ASP A 18 -4.64 13.05 -2.31
CA ASP A 18 -5.65 13.92 -1.71
C ASP A 18 -5.71 13.77 -0.18
N ARG A 19 -5.63 12.52 0.31
CA ARG A 19 -5.70 12.24 1.75
C ARG A 19 -4.44 12.64 2.53
N TYR A 20 -3.28 12.51 1.91
CA TYR A 20 -1.98 12.80 2.51
C TYR A 20 -1.21 13.79 1.63
N PRO A 21 -1.67 15.03 1.47
CA PRO A 21 -1.02 16.00 0.59
C PRO A 21 0.35 16.41 1.13
N ALA A 22 1.25 16.85 0.25
CA ALA A 22 2.45 17.52 0.71
C ALA A 22 2.06 18.88 1.30
N GLU A 23 2.51 19.18 2.52
CA GLU A 23 2.20 20.45 3.21
C GLU A 23 2.63 21.68 2.41
N ASN A 24 3.72 21.55 1.63
CA ASN A 24 4.25 22.60 0.77
C ASN A 24 5.16 21.99 -0.33
N SER A 25 5.68 22.84 -1.20
CA SER A 25 6.53 22.45 -2.32
C SER A 25 7.98 22.06 -1.95
N SER A 26 8.36 22.14 -0.67
CA SER A 26 9.70 21.78 -0.21
C SER A 26 10.01 20.30 -0.49
N PRO A 27 11.25 19.95 -0.88
CA PRO A 27 11.67 18.57 -1.05
C PRO A 27 11.36 17.69 0.17
N MET A 28 11.58 18.19 1.39
CA MET A 28 11.30 17.43 2.62
C MET A 28 9.80 17.16 2.83
N ALA A 29 8.93 18.11 2.47
CA ALA A 29 7.48 17.91 2.58
C ALA A 29 6.99 16.84 1.60
N LYS A 30 7.53 16.83 0.38
CA LYS A 30 7.24 15.79 -0.63
C LYS A 30 7.71 14.41 -0.17
N VAL A 31 8.91 14.30 0.39
CA VAL A 31 9.44 13.04 0.95
C VAL A 31 8.58 12.54 2.10
N ARG A 32 8.19 13.42 3.03
CA ARG A 32 7.31 13.03 4.15
C ARG A 32 5.95 12.53 3.68
N ALA A 33 5.30 13.22 2.75
CA ALA A 33 4.03 12.78 2.18
C ALA A 33 4.18 11.44 1.44
N ARG A 34 5.23 11.26 0.64
CA ARG A 34 5.55 9.98 0.00
C ARG A 34 5.69 8.84 1.01
N ASN A 35 6.45 9.05 2.09
CA ASN A 35 6.68 8.04 3.12
C ASN A 35 5.41 7.67 3.90
N GLN A 36 4.43 8.58 4.00
CA GLN A 36 3.11 8.27 4.58
C GLN A 36 2.24 7.42 3.64
N ARG A 37 2.31 7.68 2.33
CA ARG A 37 1.49 6.99 1.33
C ARG A 37 2.02 5.60 0.99
N LEU A 38 3.34 5.43 0.95
CA LEU A 38 4.00 4.20 0.50
C LEU A 38 3.50 2.94 1.23
N PRO A 39 3.43 2.88 2.58
CA PRO A 39 2.95 1.71 3.28
C PRO A 39 1.50 1.34 2.94
N ILE A 40 0.64 2.34 2.79
CA ILE A 40 -0.79 2.15 2.47
C ILE A 40 -0.93 1.62 1.04
N TYR A 41 -0.17 2.20 0.11
CA TYR A 41 -0.16 1.79 -1.29
C TYR A 41 0.35 0.36 -1.45
N ALA A 42 1.49 0.04 -0.85
CA ALA A 42 2.11 -1.27 -0.92
C ALA A 42 1.21 -2.37 -0.33
N LEU A 43 0.63 -2.13 0.85
CA LEU A 43 -0.34 -3.07 1.43
C LEU A 43 -1.59 -3.22 0.58
N SER A 44 -2.04 -2.15 -0.08
CA SER A 44 -3.19 -2.24 -0.97
C SER A 44 -2.86 -3.05 -2.23
N ALA A 45 -1.65 -2.93 -2.78
CA ALA A 45 -1.18 -3.76 -3.88
C ALA A 45 -1.10 -5.24 -3.48
N LEU A 46 -0.55 -5.53 -2.30
CA LEU A 46 -0.55 -6.88 -1.73
C LEU A 46 -1.98 -7.38 -1.43
N GLY A 47 -2.87 -6.50 -1.00
CA GLY A 47 -4.29 -6.81 -0.79
C GLY A 47 -4.99 -7.25 -2.07
N ASN A 48 -4.69 -6.62 -3.21
CA ASN A 48 -5.16 -7.08 -4.52
C ASN A 48 -4.62 -8.47 -4.85
N ALA A 49 -3.30 -8.69 -4.69
CA ALA A 49 -2.68 -9.99 -4.93
C ALA A 49 -3.29 -11.08 -4.03
N LEU A 50 -3.56 -10.76 -2.77
CA LEU A 50 -4.19 -11.65 -1.79
C LEU A 50 -5.63 -11.98 -2.21
N ALA A 51 -6.42 -10.96 -2.58
CA ALA A 51 -7.79 -11.16 -3.04
C ALA A 51 -7.82 -12.05 -4.29
N GLN A 52 -6.92 -11.83 -5.23
CA GLN A 52 -6.80 -12.65 -6.43
C GLN A 52 -6.43 -14.11 -6.08
N ALA A 53 -5.41 -14.31 -5.24
CA ALA A 53 -4.97 -15.64 -4.81
C ALA A 53 -6.07 -16.41 -4.05
N ARG A 54 -6.96 -15.70 -3.35
CA ARG A 54 -8.05 -16.29 -2.55
C ARG A 54 -9.43 -16.25 -3.25
N GLY A 55 -9.51 -15.72 -4.46
CA GLY A 55 -10.76 -15.58 -5.22
C GLY A 55 -11.78 -14.65 -4.57
N TRP A 56 -11.34 -13.63 -3.84
CA TRP A 56 -12.23 -12.68 -3.17
C TRP A 56 -12.65 -11.53 -4.10
N PRO A 57 -13.92 -11.09 -4.05
CA PRO A 57 -14.39 -9.92 -4.79
C PRO A 57 -14.02 -8.60 -4.06
N LEU A 58 -12.80 -8.53 -3.51
CA LEU A 58 -12.30 -7.40 -2.72
C LEU A 58 -11.04 -6.85 -3.37
N LYS A 59 -10.66 -5.61 -3.02
CA LYS A 59 -9.46 -4.95 -3.52
C LYS A 59 -8.79 -4.15 -2.42
N GLY A 60 -7.49 -3.90 -2.58
CA GLY A 60 -6.75 -2.97 -1.76
C GLY A 60 -6.77 -3.33 -0.27
N MET A 61 -6.90 -2.29 0.55
CA MET A 61 -6.96 -2.44 1.99
C MET A 61 -8.17 -3.24 2.48
N ASP A 62 -9.28 -3.26 1.73
CA ASP A 62 -10.47 -4.03 2.15
C ASP A 62 -10.19 -5.54 2.16
N ALA A 63 -9.37 -6.02 1.23
CA ALA A 63 -8.93 -7.42 1.20
C ALA A 63 -8.00 -7.75 2.39
N VAL A 64 -7.12 -6.81 2.76
CA VAL A 64 -6.25 -6.92 3.94
C VAL A 64 -7.09 -6.97 5.21
N ASP A 65 -8.05 -6.05 5.35
CA ASP A 65 -8.91 -5.95 6.52
C ASP A 65 -9.77 -7.21 6.67
N PHE A 66 -10.35 -7.67 5.57
CA PHE A 66 -11.11 -8.92 5.56
C PHE A 66 -10.26 -10.12 5.96
N ALA A 67 -9.01 -10.22 5.49
CA ALA A 67 -8.10 -11.28 5.89
C ALA A 67 -7.79 -11.26 7.39
N ILE A 68 -7.55 -10.08 7.98
CA ILE A 68 -7.33 -9.93 9.43
C ILE A 68 -8.58 -10.35 10.20
N ILE A 69 -9.76 -9.89 9.78
CA ILE A 69 -11.04 -10.27 10.41
C ILE A 69 -11.20 -11.79 10.36
N ARG A 70 -10.95 -12.42 9.21
CA ARG A 70 -11.05 -13.89 9.08
C ARG A 70 -10.04 -14.65 9.94
N LYS A 71 -8.82 -14.12 10.11
CA LYS A 71 -7.75 -14.78 10.86
C LYS A 71 -7.91 -14.65 12.37
N TYR A 72 -8.33 -13.48 12.84
CA TYR A 72 -8.35 -13.14 14.27
C TYR A 72 -9.74 -12.91 14.87
N SER A 73 -10.80 -12.94 14.05
CA SER A 73 -12.18 -12.62 14.47
C SER A 73 -12.32 -11.24 15.11
N TRP A 74 -11.47 -10.28 14.73
CA TRP A 74 -11.54 -8.90 15.21
C TRP A 74 -12.67 -8.13 14.53
N PHE A 75 -13.21 -7.11 15.21
CA PHE A 75 -14.27 -6.29 14.66
C PHE A 75 -13.73 -5.31 13.60
N LEU A 76 -14.51 -5.06 12.54
CA LEU A 76 -14.10 -4.19 11.44
C LEU A 76 -13.58 -2.80 11.89
N PRO A 77 -14.24 -2.07 12.82
CA PRO A 77 -13.71 -0.78 13.28
C PRO A 77 -12.34 -0.88 13.96
N GLN A 78 -12.08 -1.98 14.68
CA GLN A 78 -10.79 -2.21 15.33
C GLN A 78 -9.70 -2.48 14.28
N VAL A 79 -10.03 -3.30 13.27
CA VAL A 79 -9.11 -3.62 12.18
C VAL A 79 -8.80 -2.37 11.36
N GLN A 80 -9.81 -1.57 10.99
CA GLN A 80 -9.63 -0.33 10.23
C GLN A 80 -8.78 0.72 10.96
N ALA A 81 -8.81 0.72 12.30
CA ALA A 81 -7.98 1.61 13.11
C ALA A 81 -6.50 1.20 13.21
N LEU A 82 -6.14 -0.01 12.78
CA LEU A 82 -4.74 -0.47 12.82
C LEU A 82 -3.87 0.33 11.85
N PRO A 83 -2.65 0.74 12.26
CA PRO A 83 -1.70 1.32 11.34
C PRO A 83 -1.24 0.26 10.32
N PRO A 84 -0.79 0.69 9.12
CA PRO A 84 -0.29 -0.22 8.07
C PRO A 84 0.70 -1.26 8.59
N ALA A 85 1.69 -0.85 9.39
CA ALA A 85 2.68 -1.77 9.95
C ALA A 85 2.07 -2.90 10.80
N SER A 86 1.04 -2.62 11.59
CA SER A 86 0.36 -3.65 12.38
C SER A 86 -0.44 -4.61 11.50
N LYS A 87 -1.07 -4.10 10.42
CA LYS A 87 -1.75 -4.95 9.43
C LYS A 87 -0.77 -5.87 8.70
N TRP A 88 0.39 -5.34 8.31
CA TRP A 88 1.48 -6.13 7.76
C TRP A 88 1.91 -7.23 8.74
N LEU A 89 2.23 -6.88 9.98
CA LEU A 89 2.64 -7.87 10.99
C LEU A 89 1.58 -8.94 11.25
N ALA A 90 0.29 -8.63 11.19
CA ALA A 90 -0.78 -9.60 11.36
C ALA A 90 -0.84 -10.63 10.20
N LEU A 91 -0.40 -10.24 9.00
CA LEU A 91 -0.53 -11.05 7.78
C LEU A 91 0.80 -11.34 7.09
N HIS A 92 1.95 -11.08 7.72
CA HIS A 92 3.23 -11.07 7.02
C HIS A 92 3.52 -12.40 6.32
N GLU A 93 3.20 -13.54 6.95
CA GLU A 93 3.37 -14.87 6.35
C GLU A 93 2.49 -15.06 5.10
N ASP A 94 1.24 -14.60 5.17
CA ASP A 94 0.29 -14.69 4.06
C ASP A 94 0.71 -13.77 2.91
N LEU A 95 1.20 -12.56 3.21
CA LEU A 95 1.52 -11.52 2.23
C LEU A 95 2.92 -11.67 1.60
N LEU A 96 3.92 -12.15 2.34
CA LEU A 96 5.30 -12.27 1.85
C LEU A 96 5.44 -13.27 0.70
N SER A 97 4.53 -14.24 0.62
CA SER A 97 4.50 -15.23 -0.46
C SER A 97 3.88 -14.73 -1.76
N LEU A 98 3.24 -13.55 -1.74
CA LEU A 98 2.48 -13.03 -2.88
C LEU A 98 3.35 -12.15 -3.76
N PRO A 99 3.31 -12.34 -5.10
CA PRO A 99 3.93 -11.40 -6.01
C PRO A 99 3.14 -10.09 -5.99
N ILE A 100 3.85 -8.97 -5.87
CA ILE A 100 3.27 -7.66 -6.10
C ILE A 100 2.98 -7.53 -7.61
N ASP A 101 1.79 -7.01 -7.93
CA ASP A 101 1.40 -6.72 -9.30
C ASP A 101 2.38 -5.72 -9.95
N GLN A 102 2.91 -6.08 -11.11
CA GLN A 102 3.80 -5.24 -11.90
C GLN A 102 3.16 -3.88 -12.23
N ALA A 103 1.84 -3.85 -12.48
CA ALA A 103 1.12 -2.59 -12.71
C ALA A 103 1.17 -1.65 -11.49
N ALA A 104 1.24 -2.20 -10.27
CA ALA A 104 1.39 -1.41 -9.05
C ALA A 104 2.78 -0.76 -8.96
N ILE A 105 3.82 -1.52 -9.34
CA ILE A 105 5.21 -1.04 -9.35
C ILE A 105 5.35 0.09 -10.37
N GLU A 106 4.83 -0.11 -11.58
CA GLU A 106 4.87 0.88 -12.66
C GLU A 106 4.12 2.16 -12.30
N ALA A 107 2.87 2.06 -11.80
CA ALA A 107 2.08 3.22 -11.41
C ALA A 107 2.77 4.04 -10.30
N TRP A 108 3.37 3.36 -9.31
CA TRP A 108 4.14 4.04 -8.27
C TRP A 108 5.40 4.72 -8.82
N GLY A 109 6.16 4.02 -9.67
CA GLY A 109 7.40 4.51 -10.26
C GLY A 109 7.20 5.73 -11.17
N VAL A 110 6.14 5.73 -11.98
CA VAL A 110 5.75 6.89 -12.81
C VAL A 110 5.49 8.13 -11.95
N LYS A 111 4.85 7.94 -10.79
CA LYS A 111 4.52 9.04 -9.86
C LYS A 111 5.69 9.46 -8.97
N ASN A 112 6.60 8.55 -8.69
CA ASN A 112 7.73 8.76 -7.77
C ASN A 112 9.04 8.30 -8.43
N PRO A 113 9.54 9.03 -9.45
CA PRO A 113 10.77 8.70 -10.15
C PRO A 113 11.98 8.99 -9.26
N GLU A 114 12.30 8.09 -8.34
CA GLU A 114 13.63 8.03 -7.71
C GLU A 114 14.54 7.10 -8.53
N PRO A 115 15.86 7.38 -8.59
CA PRO A 115 16.80 6.67 -9.46
C PRO A 115 17.18 5.25 -8.97
N VAL A 116 16.45 4.68 -8.01
CA VAL A 116 16.73 3.37 -7.42
C VAL A 116 15.50 2.50 -7.54
N GLU A 117 15.72 1.22 -7.85
CA GLU A 117 14.75 0.13 -7.93
C GLU A 117 13.54 0.34 -7.00
N VAL A 118 12.33 0.30 -7.58
CA VAL A 118 11.08 0.55 -6.85
C VAL A 118 10.79 -0.65 -5.95
N ASP A 119 11.35 -0.63 -4.75
CA ASP A 119 11.02 -1.58 -3.69
C ASP A 119 9.80 -1.08 -2.91
N LEU A 120 8.61 -1.55 -3.32
CA LEU A 120 7.36 -1.25 -2.62
C LEU A 120 7.32 -1.82 -1.20
N LEU A 121 8.22 -2.75 -0.84
CA LEU A 121 8.30 -3.36 0.48
C LEU A 121 9.48 -2.86 1.30
N GLY A 122 10.28 -1.89 0.82
CA GLY A 122 11.41 -1.37 1.59
C GLY A 122 11.03 -0.84 2.99
N TRP A 123 9.78 -0.41 3.16
CA TRP A 123 9.25 0.04 4.46
C TRP A 123 8.95 -1.10 5.45
N VAL A 124 8.84 -2.37 5.00
CA VAL A 124 8.57 -3.52 5.88
C VAL A 124 9.80 -4.00 6.64
N VAL A 125 11.00 -3.56 6.24
CA VAL A 125 12.28 -3.85 6.91
C VAL A 125 12.39 -3.10 8.25
N ASN A 126 11.63 -2.02 8.44
CA ASN A 126 11.52 -1.31 9.72
C ASN A 126 10.06 -0.92 10.02
N PRO A 127 9.21 -1.88 10.43
CA PRO A 127 7.77 -1.64 10.65
C PRO A 127 7.50 -0.66 11.81
N SER A 128 8.50 -0.42 12.67
CA SER A 128 8.49 0.60 13.71
C SER A 128 8.59 2.05 13.18
N GLY A 129 8.92 2.25 11.89
CA GLY A 129 9.06 3.58 11.29
C GLY A 129 10.28 4.36 11.76
N LEU A 130 11.22 3.69 12.44
CA LEU A 130 12.52 4.27 12.76
C LEU A 130 13.40 4.22 11.50
N PRO A 131 14.33 5.16 11.28
CA PRO A 131 15.34 4.97 10.25
C PRO A 131 16.15 3.69 10.55
N PRO A 132 16.62 2.95 9.52
CA PRO A 132 17.63 1.93 9.73
C PRO A 132 18.85 2.59 10.41
N ALA A 133 19.38 1.94 11.45
CA ALA A 133 20.57 2.38 12.17
C ALA A 133 21.81 2.33 11.28
#